data_AF-A0A4Q5ZDF6-F1
#
_entry.id   AF-A0A4Q5ZDF6-F1
#
_cell.length_a   1.000
_cell.length_b   1.000
_cell.length_c   1.000
_cell.angle_alpha   90.00
_cell.angle_beta   90.00
_cell.angle_gamma   90.00
#
_symmetry.space_group_name_H-M   'P 1'
#
loop_
_entity.id
_entity.type
_entity.pdbx_description
1 polymer ?
#
loop_
_entity_poly.entity_id
_entity_poly.type
_entity_poly.pdbx_seq_one_letter_code
_entity_poly.pdbx_strand_id
1 'polypeptide(L)' 'GERFETYTLIGERGSGMICLNGPAARRVQVGDVVIIMSYCSIPFEGAREHVPTQIFPDQHNRLI' A
#
# COMPACT_ATOMS: atom_id res chain seq x y z
N GLY A 1 3.58 -5.19 -14.83
CA GLY A 1 3.43 -4.30 -13.68
C GLY A 1 2.04 -3.74 -13.68
N GLU A 2 1.08 -4.55 -13.26
CA GLU A 2 -0.35 -4.20 -13.22
C GLU A 2 -0.60 -2.98 -12.32
N ARG A 3 -1.63 -2.19 -12.65
CA ARG A 3 -2.01 -0.99 -11.90
C ARG A 3 -3.52 -0.96 -11.74
N PHE A 4 -3.98 -0.75 -10.52
CA PHE A 4 -5.39 -0.63 -10.20
C PHE A 4 -5.59 0.13 -8.88
N GLU A 5 -6.81 0.58 -8.66
CA GLU A 5 -7.23 1.27 -7.45
C GLU A 5 -8.17 0.37 -6.67
N THR A 6 -8.02 0.37 -5.35
CA THR A 6 -8.89 -0.36 -4.42
C THR A 6 -8.81 0.30 -3.04
N TYR A 7 -9.52 -0.27 -2.08
CA TYR A 7 -9.54 0.19 -0.69
C TYR A 7 -8.86 -0.82 0.23
N THR A 8 -8.42 -0.35 1.40
CA THR A 8 -7.78 -1.18 2.42
C THR A 8 -8.81 -1.74 3.39
N LEU A 9 -8.58 -2.96 3.89
CA LEU A 9 -9.28 -3.55 5.02
C LEU A 9 -8.29 -3.80 6.15
N ILE A 10 -8.78 -3.75 7.40
CA ILE A 10 -7.94 -3.98 8.57
C ILE A 10 -7.54 -5.47 8.62
N GLY A 11 -6.23 -5.73 8.60
CA GLY A 11 -5.66 -7.04 8.81
C GLY A 11 -5.24 -7.28 10.26
N GLU A 12 -4.86 -8.52 10.57
CA GLU A 12 -4.31 -8.88 11.88
C GLU A 12 -2.99 -8.15 12.14
N ARG A 13 -2.91 -7.43 13.28
CA ARG A 13 -1.73 -6.65 13.66
C ARG A 13 -0.52 -7.56 13.84
N GLY A 14 0.62 -7.17 13.25
CA GLY A 14 1.90 -7.89 13.38
C GLY A 14 2.06 -9.09 12.45
N SER A 15 1.02 -9.47 11.70
CA SER A 15 1.06 -10.62 10.78
C SER A 15 1.95 -10.42 9.55
N GLY A 16 2.19 -9.16 9.12
CA GLY A 16 2.81 -8.86 7.83
C GLY A 16 1.92 -9.20 6.63
N MET A 17 0.62 -9.43 6.85
CA MET A 17 -0.29 -9.86 5.80
C MET A 17 -0.53 -8.75 4.76
N ILE A 18 -0.26 -9.08 3.49
CA ILE A 18 -0.73 -8.32 2.32
C ILE A 18 -1.63 -9.26 1.52
N CYS A 19 -2.91 -8.94 1.45
CA CYS A 19 -3.91 -9.79 0.80
C CYS A 19 -4.73 -8.98 -0.20
N LEU A 20 -4.65 -9.36 -1.48
CA LEU A 20 -5.47 -8.81 -2.55
C LEU A 20 -6.63 -9.77 -2.81
N ASN A 21 -7.85 -9.32 -2.51
CA ASN A 21 -9.05 -10.14 -2.54
C ASN A 21 -9.89 -9.88 -3.81
N GLY A 22 -10.78 -10.84 -4.12
CA GLY A 22 -11.79 -10.65 -5.17
C GLY A 22 -11.17 -10.41 -6.57
N PRO A 23 -11.70 -9.45 -7.36
CA PRO A 23 -11.17 -9.16 -8.69
C PRO A 23 -9.70 -8.74 -8.72
N ALA A 24 -9.19 -8.11 -7.64
CA ALA A 24 -7.79 -7.72 -7.55
C ALA A 24 -6.85 -8.94 -7.52
N ALA A 25 -7.30 -10.06 -6.92
CA ALA A 25 -6.53 -11.32 -6.88
C ALA A 25 -6.22 -11.88 -8.27
N ARG A 26 -6.98 -11.49 -9.31
CA ARG A 26 -6.75 -11.93 -10.70
C ARG A 26 -5.64 -11.13 -11.41
N ARG A 27 -5.15 -10.04 -10.81
CA ARG A 27 -4.17 -9.11 -11.39
C ARG A 27 -2.78 -9.22 -10.77
N VAL A 28 -2.61 -10.10 -9.79
CA VAL A 28 -1.36 -10.29 -9.02
C VAL A 28 -1.19 -11.76 -8.67
N GLN A 29 0.01 -12.13 -8.22
CA GLN A 29 0.33 -13.45 -7.69
C GLN A 29 0.99 -13.34 -6.32
N VAL A 30 0.91 -14.42 -5.52
CA VAL A 30 1.68 -14.51 -4.26
C VAL A 30 3.17 -14.44 -4.59
N GLY A 31 3.90 -13.58 -3.88
CA GLY A 31 5.32 -13.33 -4.10
C GLY A 31 5.62 -12.10 -4.96
N ASP A 32 4.61 -11.49 -5.59
CA ASP A 32 4.79 -10.21 -6.27
C ASP A 32 5.17 -9.11 -5.27
N VAL A 33 6.17 -8.31 -5.64
CA VAL A 33 6.49 -7.07 -4.94
C VAL A 33 5.50 -5.99 -5.40
N VAL A 34 4.76 -5.43 -4.45
CA VAL A 34 3.73 -4.41 -4.72
C VAL A 34 4.08 -3.07 -4.08
N ILE A 35 3.60 -1.98 -4.69
CA ILE A 35 3.67 -0.63 -4.13
C ILE A 35 2.23 -0.19 -3.83
N ILE A 36 1.97 0.15 -2.57
CA ILE A 36 0.65 0.64 -2.11
C ILE A 36 0.77 2.14 -1.88
N MET A 37 -0.09 2.93 -2.52
CA MET A 37 -0.12 4.38 -2.39
C MET A 37 -1.52 4.84 -1.99
N SER A 38 -1.57 5.86 -1.13
CA SER A 38 -2.78 6.63 -0.86
C SER A 38 -2.56 8.08 -1.26
N TYR A 39 -3.64 8.75 -1.63
CA TYR A 39 -3.62 10.15 -2.03
C TYR A 39 -4.53 10.94 -1.10
N CYS A 40 -4.20 12.21 -0.90
CA CYS A 40 -5.06 13.16 -0.22
C CYS A 40 -5.07 14.49 -0.98
N SER A 41 -6.17 15.23 -0.85
CA SER A 41 -6.27 16.59 -1.38
C SER A 41 -5.75 17.55 -0.32
N ILE A 42 -4.80 18.39 -0.71
CA ILE A 42 -4.20 19.42 0.15
C ILE A 42 -4.33 20.76 -0.57
N PRO A 43 -4.65 21.87 0.12
CA PRO A 43 -4.56 23.20 -0.46
C PRO A 43 -3.15 23.48 -1.03
N PHE A 44 -3.07 24.27 -2.08
CA PHE A 44 -1.81 24.53 -2.80
C PHE A 44 -0.67 25.01 -1.88
N GLU A 45 -1.00 25.87 -0.92
CA GLU A 45 -0.06 26.41 0.06
C GLU A 45 0.55 25.29 0.92
N GLY A 46 -0.27 24.37 1.44
CA GLY A 46 0.18 23.24 2.23
C GLY A 46 0.82 22.11 1.42
N ALA A 47 0.55 22.02 0.11
CA ALA A 47 1.09 20.95 -0.73
C ALA A 47 2.61 21.02 -0.88
N ARG A 48 3.22 22.21 -0.82
CA ARG A 48 4.68 22.38 -0.90
C ARG A 48 5.41 21.89 0.35
N GLU A 49 4.72 21.87 1.48
CA GLU A 49 5.26 21.47 2.78
C GLU A 49 4.87 20.03 3.15
N HIS A 50 4.04 19.38 2.33
CA HIS A 50 3.59 18.02 2.59
C HIS A 50 4.75 17.02 2.48
N VAL A 51 5.05 16.36 3.59
CA VAL A 51 5.99 15.25 3.65
C VAL A 51 5.20 13.94 3.66
N PRO A 52 5.28 13.10 2.61
CA PRO A 52 4.58 11.83 2.58
C PRO A 52 5.21 10.85 3.56
N THR A 53 4.38 10.04 4.20
CA THR A 53 4.85 8.91 4.99
C THR A 53 5.35 7.83 4.04
N GLN A 54 6.62 7.47 4.19
CA GLN A 54 7.26 6.41 3.41
C GLN A 54 7.53 5.21 4.34
N ILE A 55 7.15 4.02 3.88
CA ILE A 55 7.28 2.78 4.66
C ILE A 55 7.97 1.75 3.78
N PHE A 56 9.12 1.26 4.25
CA PHE A 56 9.93 0.25 3.56
C PHE A 56 10.10 -0.96 4.48
N PRO A 57 9.21 -1.97 4.39
CA PRO A 57 9.35 -3.17 5.19
C PRO A 57 10.42 -4.12 4.61
N ASP A 58 10.80 -5.11 5.41
CA ASP A 58 11.63 -6.23 4.97
C ASP A 58 10.86 -7.22 4.07
N GLN A 59 11.54 -8.32 3.69
CA GLN A 59 10.99 -9.38 2.83
C GLN A 59 9.83 -10.16 3.48
N HIS A 60 9.60 -9.97 4.79
CA HIS A 60 8.52 -10.55 5.56
C HIS A 60 7.45 -9.52 5.95
N ASN A 61 7.44 -8.37 5.28
CA ASN A 61 6.51 -7.26 5.51
C ASN A 61 6.58 -6.70 6.95
N ARG A 62 7.76 -6.74 7.58
CA ARG A 62 8.01 -6.20 8.93
C ARG A 62 8.79 -4.90 8.85
N LEU A 63 8.47 -3.97 9.76
CA LEU A 63 9.22 -2.72 9.91
C LEU A 63 10.37 -2.96 10.88
N ILE A 64 11.58 -2.63 10.44
CA ILE A 64 12.83 -2.71 11.23
C ILE A 64 13.20 -1.28 11.66
#